data_AF-A0A1Q3E7L2-F1
#
_entry.id   AF-A0A1Q3E7L2-F1
#
_cell.length_a   1.000
_cell.length_b   1.000
_cell.length_c   1.000
_cell.angle_alpha   90.00
_cell.angle_beta   90.00
_cell.angle_gamma   90.00
#
_symmetry.space_group_name_H-M   'P 1'
#
loop_
_entity.id
_entity.type
_entity.pdbx_description
1 polymer ?
#
loop_
_entity_poly.entity_id
_entity_poly.type
_entity_poly.pdbx_seq_one_letter_code
_entity_poly.pdbx_strand_id
1 'polypeptide(L)'
;MPHADSSLVPEEVKTKTQFWTHVHGQLEPLLDGQRNWVSNLANTSSLIYNALLAFPTHFGPDPNKAVNWCGFYIDSTRFPKSTDSDVEGNRLLLGPFCGKPACQFINVTPGKARGLATEKPKAK
;
A
#
# COMPACT_ATOMS: atom_id res chain seq x y z
N MET A 1 22.23 -6.37 -2.39
CA MET A 1 21.15 -6.39 -3.40
C MET A 1 19.89 -6.88 -2.72
N PRO A 2 18.75 -6.19 -2.84
CA PRO A 2 17.48 -6.76 -2.43
C PRO A 2 17.23 -8.01 -3.28
N HIS A 3 17.31 -9.18 -2.65
CA HIS A 3 17.00 -10.44 -3.29
C HIS A 3 15.47 -10.60 -3.34
N ALA A 4 14.94 -11.31 -4.34
CA ALA A 4 13.51 -11.57 -4.47
C ALA A 4 12.89 -12.22 -3.20
N ASP A 5 13.73 -12.86 -2.38
CA ASP A 5 13.36 -13.47 -1.11
C ASP A 5 13.08 -12.46 0.01
N SER A 6 13.23 -11.15 -0.24
CA SER A 6 12.94 -10.12 0.75
C SER A 6 11.47 -10.04 1.11
N SER A 7 10.55 -10.78 0.47
CA SER A 7 9.15 -10.85 0.89
C SER A 7 8.83 -12.11 1.71
N LEU A 8 9.81 -12.96 2.00
CA LEU A 8 9.59 -14.13 2.86
C LEU A 8 9.37 -13.70 4.31
N VAL A 9 8.43 -14.37 4.96
CA VAL A 9 8.10 -14.20 6.37
C VAL A 9 8.63 -15.42 7.12
N PRO A 10 9.65 -15.26 7.98
CA PRO A 10 10.21 -16.35 8.76
C PRO A 10 9.16 -17.01 9.67
N GLU A 11 9.31 -18.32 9.93
CA GLU A 11 8.33 -19.06 10.72
C GLU A 11 8.24 -18.55 12.17
N GLU A 12 9.26 -17.88 12.70
CA GLU A 12 9.27 -17.35 14.07
C GLU A 12 8.35 -16.13 14.23
N VAL A 13 7.98 -15.48 13.13
CA VAL A 13 7.01 -14.39 13.11
C VAL A 13 5.59 -14.95 13.28
N LYS A 14 4.99 -14.74 14.46
CA LYS A 14 3.66 -15.29 14.79
C LYS A 14 2.57 -14.23 14.98
N THR A 15 2.96 -13.00 15.31
CA THR A 15 2.03 -11.90 15.61
C THR A 15 2.04 -10.82 14.53
N LYS A 16 0.93 -10.06 14.40
CA LYS A 16 0.86 -8.92 13.49
C LYS A 16 1.92 -7.85 13.79
N THR A 17 2.23 -7.62 15.07
CA THR A 17 3.28 -6.68 15.47
C THR A 17 4.64 -7.11 14.96
N GLN A 18 5.03 -8.36 15.20
CA GLN A 18 6.30 -8.92 14.69
C GLN A 18 6.35 -8.88 13.16
N PHE A 19 5.24 -9.17 12.49
CA PHE A 19 5.13 -9.09 11.04
C PHE A 19 5.41 -7.68 10.51
N TRP A 20 4.78 -6.66 11.09
CA TRP A 20 5.02 -5.28 10.65
C TRP A 20 6.42 -4.78 11.00
N THR A 21 6.99 -5.20 12.12
CA THR A 21 8.41 -4.95 12.45
C THR A 21 9.34 -5.58 11.41
N HIS A 22 9.08 -6.82 11.01
CA HIS A 22 9.86 -7.53 9.98
C HIS A 22 9.76 -6.84 8.61
N VAL A 23 8.55 -6.55 8.15
CA VAL A 23 8.32 -5.84 6.87
C VAL A 23 8.99 -4.47 6.87
N HIS A 24 8.92 -3.72 7.97
CA HIS A 24 9.61 -2.44 8.09
C HIS A 24 11.14 -2.59 7.94
N GLY A 25 11.74 -3.58 8.61
CA GLY A 25 13.18 -3.87 8.50
C GLY A 25 13.61 -4.30 7.10
N GLN A 26 12.70 -4.86 6.29
CA GLN A 26 12.97 -5.18 4.88
C GLN A 26 12.81 -3.96 3.97
N LEU A 27 11.86 -3.05 4.26
CA LEU A 27 11.65 -1.83 3.49
C LEU A 27 12.82 -0.86 3.61
N GLU A 28 13.35 -0.67 4.82
CA GLU A 28 14.41 0.32 5.07
C GLU A 28 15.62 0.19 4.12
N PRO A 29 16.31 -0.96 4.03
CA PRO A 29 17.41 -1.13 3.08
C PRO A 29 16.97 -1.22 1.62
N LEU A 30 15.71 -1.59 1.34
CA LEU A 30 15.16 -1.64 -0.03
C LEU A 30 14.96 -0.24 -0.61
N LEU A 31 14.65 0.74 0.23
CA LEU A 31 14.37 2.12 -0.16
C LEU A 31 15.59 3.03 0.04
N ASP A 32 16.63 2.57 0.72
CA ASP A 32 17.82 3.36 1.04
C ASP A 32 18.49 3.94 -0.24
N GLY A 33 18.83 5.23 -0.17
CA GLY A 33 19.41 5.99 -1.28
C GLY A 33 18.50 6.26 -2.49
N GLN A 34 17.35 5.59 -2.64
CA GLN A 34 16.45 5.77 -3.78
C GLN A 34 15.50 6.96 -3.58
N ARG A 35 15.47 7.87 -4.55
CA ARG A 35 14.67 9.12 -4.50
C ARG A 35 13.49 9.12 -5.47
N ASN A 36 13.46 8.18 -6.40
CA ASN A 36 12.33 8.01 -7.31
C ASN A 36 11.14 7.44 -6.55
N TRP A 37 10.11 8.28 -6.35
CA TRP A 37 8.92 7.89 -5.61
C TRP A 37 8.13 6.77 -6.30
N VAL A 38 8.11 6.69 -7.64
CA VAL A 38 7.41 5.61 -8.37
C VAL A 38 8.06 4.28 -8.05
N SER A 39 9.39 4.21 -8.13
CA SER A 39 10.16 3.00 -7.80
C SER A 39 9.96 2.60 -6.33
N ASN A 40 10.03 3.56 -5.42
CA ASN A 40 9.85 3.30 -3.99
C ASN A 40 8.44 2.79 -3.66
N LEU A 41 7.40 3.41 -4.21
CA LEU A 41 6.01 2.97 -3.99
C LEU A 41 5.75 1.61 -4.66
N ALA A 42 6.31 1.34 -5.84
CA ALA A 42 6.17 0.05 -6.53
C ALA A 42 6.82 -1.08 -5.71
N ASN A 43 8.08 -0.89 -5.28
CA ASN A 43 8.80 -1.86 -4.46
C ASN A 43 8.12 -2.07 -3.10
N THR A 44 7.65 -0.99 -2.47
CA THR A 44 6.92 -1.08 -1.19
C THR A 44 5.63 -1.88 -1.34
N SER A 45 4.84 -1.58 -2.38
CA SER A 45 3.59 -2.30 -2.67
C SER A 45 3.83 -3.79 -2.91
N SER A 46 4.86 -4.11 -3.71
CA SER A 46 5.24 -5.48 -4.02
C SER A 46 5.68 -6.24 -2.77
N LEU A 47 6.57 -5.65 -1.96
CA LEU A 47 7.07 -6.27 -0.74
C LEU A 47 5.92 -6.57 0.24
N ILE A 48 5.09 -5.57 0.54
CA ILE A 48 3.99 -5.72 1.50
C ILE A 48 2.98 -6.75 1.01
N TYR A 49 2.59 -6.69 -0.27
CA TYR A 49 1.62 -7.63 -0.84
C TYR A 49 2.11 -9.08 -0.72
N ASN A 50 3.34 -9.35 -1.13
CA ASN A 50 3.91 -10.70 -1.08
C ASN A 50 4.15 -11.16 0.37
N ALA A 51 4.56 -10.28 1.28
CA ALA A 51 4.69 -10.61 2.70
C ALA A 51 3.34 -10.98 3.33
N LEU A 52 2.26 -10.26 2.99
CA LEU A 52 0.90 -10.59 3.44
C LEU A 52 0.45 -11.95 2.91
N LEU A 53 0.76 -12.29 1.65
CA LEU A 53 0.50 -13.63 1.11
C LEU A 53 1.32 -14.72 1.80
N ALA A 54 2.55 -14.41 2.20
CA ALA A 54 3.48 -15.31 2.88
C ALA A 54 3.23 -15.46 4.39
N PHE A 55 2.17 -14.85 4.96
CA PHE A 55 1.89 -14.90 6.40
C PHE A 55 0.60 -15.68 6.74
N PRO A 56 0.56 -17.02 6.54
CA PRO A 56 -0.65 -17.86 6.62
C PRO A 56 -1.37 -17.83 7.97
N THR A 57 -0.66 -17.48 9.04
CA THR A 57 -1.23 -17.38 10.39
C THR A 57 -2.34 -16.33 10.48
N HIS A 58 -2.14 -15.16 9.87
CA HIS A 58 -3.10 -14.03 9.94
C HIS A 58 -3.65 -13.60 8.57
N PHE A 59 -2.85 -13.77 7.53
CA PHE A 59 -3.17 -13.47 6.13
C PHE A 59 -2.90 -14.72 5.29
N GLY A 60 -2.84 -14.62 3.96
CA GLY A 60 -2.44 -15.73 3.11
C GLY A 60 -3.25 -15.86 1.83
N PRO A 61 -3.02 -16.90 1.02
CA PRO A 61 -3.72 -17.12 -0.23
C PRO A 61 -5.17 -17.62 -0.05
N ASP A 62 -5.54 -18.07 1.15
CA ASP A 62 -6.91 -18.48 1.46
C ASP A 62 -7.89 -17.34 1.18
N PRO A 63 -8.99 -17.55 0.43
CA PRO A 63 -9.92 -16.49 0.06
C PRO A 63 -10.49 -15.69 1.25
N ASN A 64 -10.60 -16.27 2.43
CA ASN A 64 -11.10 -15.61 3.64
C ASN A 64 -10.03 -14.75 4.36
N LYS A 65 -8.76 -14.91 3.99
CA LYS A 65 -7.62 -14.18 4.55
C LYS A 65 -6.82 -13.40 3.50
N ALA A 66 -7.19 -13.56 2.23
CA ALA A 66 -6.50 -12.97 1.10
C ALA A 66 -6.68 -11.46 1.04
N VAL A 67 -5.56 -10.78 0.94
CA VAL A 67 -5.51 -9.36 0.61
C VAL A 67 -5.68 -9.24 -0.89
N ASN A 68 -6.69 -8.49 -1.34
CA ASN A 68 -6.96 -8.35 -2.77
C ASN A 68 -5.84 -7.58 -3.49
N TRP A 69 -5.38 -6.49 -2.89
CA TRP A 69 -4.32 -5.65 -3.43
C TRP A 69 -3.67 -4.81 -2.31
N CYS A 70 -2.45 -4.33 -2.54
CA CYS A 70 -1.74 -3.38 -1.69
C CYS A 70 -1.11 -2.30 -2.57
N GLY A 71 -1.24 -1.03 -2.18
CA GLY A 71 -0.63 0.06 -2.91
C GLY A 71 -1.09 1.42 -2.40
N PHE A 72 -0.89 2.43 -3.25
CA PHE A 72 -1.02 3.83 -2.85
C PHE A 72 -2.05 4.57 -3.68
N TYR A 73 -2.75 5.48 -3.03
CA TYR A 73 -3.55 6.51 -3.67
C TYR A 73 -2.85 7.85 -3.43
N ILE A 74 -2.66 8.63 -4.50
CA ILE A 74 -1.87 9.86 -4.48
C ILE A 74 -2.78 11.02 -4.84
N ASP A 75 -2.67 12.11 -4.09
CA ASP A 75 -3.42 13.34 -4.35
C ASP A 75 -3.20 13.81 -5.80
N SER A 76 -4.29 14.02 -6.54
CA SER A 76 -4.27 14.43 -7.95
C SER A 76 -3.47 15.71 -8.18
N THR A 77 -3.39 16.60 -7.18
CA THR A 77 -2.62 17.85 -7.26
C THR A 77 -1.11 17.65 -7.34
N ARG A 78 -0.62 16.44 -7.05
CA ARG A 78 0.80 16.06 -7.19
C ARG A 78 1.18 15.67 -8.62
N PHE A 79 0.20 15.49 -9.50
CA PHE A 79 0.44 15.18 -10.91
C PHE A 79 0.37 16.46 -11.77
N PRO A 80 1.06 16.48 -12.92
CA PRO A 80 0.87 17.53 -13.91
C PRO A 80 -0.61 17.65 -14.29
N LYS A 81 -1.13 18.88 -14.31
CA LYS A 81 -2.50 19.13 -14.77
C LYS A 81 -2.58 18.79 -16.26
N SER A 82 -3.55 17.98 -16.66
CA SER A 82 -3.88 17.87 -18.08
C SER A 82 -4.63 19.13 -18.51
N THR A 83 -4.40 19.59 -19.74
CA THR A 83 -5.10 20.75 -20.32
C THR A 83 -6.58 20.49 -20.56
N ASP A 84 -7.02 19.23 -20.50
CA ASP A 84 -8.35 18.76 -20.90
C ASP A 84 -9.30 18.50 -19.72
N SER A 85 -8.92 18.83 -18.48
CA SER A 85 -9.78 18.54 -17.33
C SER A 85 -9.92 19.71 -16.35
N ASP A 86 -11.11 20.32 -16.37
CA ASP A 86 -11.69 21.17 -15.31
C ASP A 86 -11.97 20.38 -14.01
N VAL A 87 -11.29 19.26 -13.80
CA VAL A 87 -11.44 18.44 -12.60
C VAL A 87 -10.58 19.05 -11.53
N GLU A 88 -11.13 20.08 -10.90
CA GLU A 88 -10.57 20.76 -9.74
C GLU A 88 -10.25 19.77 -8.61
N GLY A 89 -9.09 20.01 -7.99
CA GLY A 89 -8.44 19.13 -7.03
C GLY A 89 -9.37 18.66 -5.93
N ASN A 90 -9.71 17.37 -5.96
CA ASN A 90 -10.36 16.66 -4.86
C ASN A 90 -10.37 15.14 -5.10
N ARG A 91 -9.33 14.60 -5.75
CA ARG A 91 -9.25 13.18 -6.09
C ARG A 91 -7.96 12.59 -5.57
N LEU A 92 -8.03 11.33 -5.16
CA LEU A 92 -6.85 10.49 -5.06
C LEU A 92 -6.80 9.60 -6.29
N LEU A 93 -5.68 9.62 -7.00
CA LEU A 93 -5.43 8.80 -8.18
C LEU A 93 -4.67 7.54 -7.76
N LEU A 94 -4.97 6.41 -8.41
CA LEU A 94 -4.27 5.16 -8.17
C LEU A 94 -2.79 5.32 -8.55
N GLY A 95 -1.92 5.14 -7.55
CA GLY A 95 -0.48 5.05 -7.72
C GLY A 95 -0.02 3.61 -7.92
N PRO A 96 1.29 3.34 -7.79
CA PRO A 96 1.82 1.98 -7.84
C PRO A 96 1.13 1.06 -6.82
N PHE A 97 0.81 -0.16 -7.27
CA PHE A 97 0.14 -1.17 -6.48
C PHE A 97 0.50 -2.58 -6.96
N CYS A 98 0.21 -3.59 -6.16
CA CYS A 98 0.34 -5.01 -6.50
C CYS A 98 -0.94 -5.78 -6.09
N GLY A 99 -1.35 -6.76 -6.89
CA GLY A 99 -2.55 -7.58 -6.67
C GLY A 99 -3.64 -7.37 -7.72
N LYS A 100 -4.90 -7.58 -7.33
CA LYS A 100 -6.08 -7.44 -8.20
C LYS A 100 -6.31 -5.97 -8.59
N PRO A 101 -6.96 -5.70 -9.74
CA PRO A 101 -7.27 -4.33 -10.17
C PRO A 101 -8.01 -3.51 -9.11
N ALA A 102 -7.62 -2.24 -8.95
CA ALA A 102 -8.23 -1.28 -8.05
C ALA A 102 -8.92 -0.14 -8.83
N CYS A 103 -9.74 0.65 -8.13
CA CYS A 103 -10.38 1.84 -8.72
C CYS A 103 -9.31 2.84 -9.16
N GLN A 104 -9.46 3.43 -10.36
CA GLN A 104 -8.48 4.38 -10.89
C GLN A 104 -8.41 5.70 -10.11
N PHE A 105 -9.51 6.09 -9.47
CA PHE A 105 -9.56 7.27 -8.61
C PHE A 105 -10.60 7.12 -7.50
N ILE A 106 -10.41 7.91 -6.44
CA ILE A 106 -11.36 8.10 -5.35
C ILE A 106 -11.67 9.59 -5.27
N ASN A 107 -12.96 9.94 -5.31
CA ASN A 107 -13.39 11.31 -5.03
C ASN A 107 -13.33 11.55 -3.52
N VAL A 108 -12.57 12.56 -3.10
CA VAL A 108 -12.48 13.01 -1.72
C VAL A 108 -13.52 14.11 -1.51
N THR A 109 -14.13 14.14 -0.33
CA THR A 109 -14.95 15.28 0.10
C THR A 109 -14.32 15.83 1.36
N PRO A 110 -13.94 17.13 1.40
CA PRO A 110 -13.38 17.75 2.60
C PRO A 110 -14.27 17.46 3.81
N GLY A 111 -13.68 16.94 4.89
CA GLY A 111 -14.40 16.58 6.13
C GLY A 111 -15.20 15.27 6.10
N LYS A 112 -15.24 14.53 4.98
CA LYS A 112 -15.82 13.18 4.91
C LYS A 112 -14.76 12.19 4.43
N ALA A 113 -14.14 11.47 5.38
CA ALA A 113 -13.29 10.33 5.05
C ALA A 113 -14.14 9.23 4.39
N ARG A 114 -13.95 9.02 3.08
CA ARG A 114 -14.47 7.86 2.37
C ARG A 114 -13.30 6.93 2.02
N GLY A 115 -13.07 5.94 2.89
CA GLY A 115 -12.41 4.68 2.54
C GLY A 115 -10.90 4.58 2.78
N LEU A 116 -10.54 3.40 3.30
CA LEU A 116 -9.22 2.78 3.50
C LEU A 116 -8.42 3.26 4.72
N ALA A 117 -8.62 2.54 5.83
CA ALA A 117 -7.93 2.65 7.13
C ALA A 117 -7.94 4.05 7.78
N THR A 118 -9.11 4.66 7.92
CA THR A 118 -9.29 5.72 8.92
C THR A 118 -9.92 5.11 10.17
N GLU A 119 -9.24 5.20 11.31
CA GLU A 119 -9.87 4.92 12.61
C GLU A 119 -11.19 5.69 12.68
N LYS A 120 -12.28 4.99 13.00
CA LYS A 120 -13.55 5.66 13.24
C LYS A 120 -13.34 6.62 14.41
N PRO A 121 -13.62 7.93 14.27
CA PRO A 121 -13.62 8.81 15.43
C PRO A 121 -14.63 8.25 16.44
N LYS A 122 -14.19 8.00 17.68
CA LYS A 122 -15.09 7.63 18.77
C LYS A 122 -16.11 8.76 18.94
N ALA A 123 -17.38 8.45 18.72
CA ALA A 123 -18.45 9.37 19.05
C ALA A 123 -18.41 9.64 20.57
N LYS A 124 -18.48 10.92 20.94
CA LYS A 124 -18.71 11.37 22.32
C LYS A 124 -20.15 11.09 22.72
#